data_AF-A0A7S2WMK3-F1
#
_entry.id   AF-A0A7S2WMK3-F1
#
_cell.length_a   1.000
_cell.length_b   1.000
_cell.length_c   1.000
_cell.angle_alpha   90.00
_cell.angle_beta   90.00
_cell.angle_gamma   90.00
#
_symmetry.space_group_name_H-M   'P 1'
#
loop_
_entity.id
_entity.type
_entity.pdbx_description
1 polymer ?
#
loop_
_entity_poly.entity_id
_entity_poly.type
_entity_poly.pdbx_seq_one_letter_code
_entity_poly.pdbx_strand_id
1 'polypeptide(L)'
;DQTIQESLNKHTDIDVDIVDKDEGEILQNKDERGEMLEDESKEIQKVLAAERMVWIALDYMLQLLTLVNPNPTQNIPIPTQIIGLIPLDTKWPDGFKLQNIAQIMSLEKAVVGTTSKSPFILVDEIYPSSYPKLRRAQRLSFAIWALLDTLLAGYDPAART
;
A
#
# COMPACT_ATOMS: atom_id res chain seq x y z
N ASP A 1 -23.44 1.24 48.82
CA ASP A 1 -22.30 1.31 47.88
C ASP A 1 -21.61 2.66 47.89
N GLN A 2 -20.95 2.98 49.00
CA GLN A 2 -20.15 4.20 49.19
C GLN A 2 -18.63 3.91 49.11
N THR A 3 -18.24 2.73 48.64
CA THR A 3 -16.90 2.16 48.82
C THR A 3 -15.97 2.36 47.61
N ILE A 4 -16.37 3.16 46.60
CA ILE A 4 -15.58 3.33 45.36
C ILE A 4 -15.06 4.76 45.17
N GLN A 5 -15.50 5.74 45.97
CA GLN A 5 -15.04 7.14 45.80
C GLN A 5 -13.91 7.59 46.75
N GLU A 6 -13.46 6.77 47.70
CA GLU A 6 -12.37 7.15 48.63
C GLU A 6 -10.96 6.74 48.17
N SER A 7 -10.82 6.03 47.05
CA SER A 7 -9.52 5.54 46.58
C SER A 7 -8.74 6.53 45.72
N LEU A 8 -9.22 7.76 45.52
CA LEU A 8 -8.60 8.73 44.60
C LEU A 8 -7.82 9.88 45.28
N ASN A 9 -7.56 9.81 46.59
CA ASN A 9 -7.00 10.97 47.31
C ASN A 9 -5.83 10.67 48.27
N LYS A 10 -5.10 9.58 48.07
CA LYS A 10 -3.88 9.30 48.85
C LYS A 10 -2.78 8.70 47.97
N HIS A 11 -1.91 9.57 47.46
CA HIS A 11 -0.45 9.41 47.36
C HIS A 11 0.11 10.21 46.19
N THR A 12 0.55 11.44 46.47
CA THR A 12 1.76 12.02 45.86
C THR A 12 2.27 13.13 46.79
N ASP A 13 2.72 12.73 47.98
CA ASP A 13 3.83 13.43 48.63
C ASP A 13 5.02 12.49 48.46
N ILE A 14 5.82 12.75 47.43
CA ILE A 14 7.15 12.16 47.29
C ILE A 14 8.09 13.36 47.28
N ASP A 15 8.68 13.62 48.44
CA ASP A 15 9.91 14.38 48.57
C ASP A 15 10.96 13.73 47.65
N VAL A 16 11.32 14.45 46.59
CA VAL A 16 12.49 14.12 45.80
C VAL A 16 13.59 15.05 46.27
N ASP A 17 14.43 14.51 47.15
CA ASP A 17 15.75 15.07 47.46
C ASP A 17 16.48 15.34 46.15
N ILE A 18 16.75 16.63 45.92
CA ILE A 18 17.61 17.13 44.86
C ILE A 18 19.04 16.71 45.23
N VAL A 19 19.44 15.53 44.75
CA VAL A 19 20.84 15.12 44.71
C VAL A 19 21.43 15.67 43.42
N ASP A 20 22.37 16.60 43.58
CA ASP A 20 23.26 17.13 42.56
C ASP A 20 23.73 16.02 41.60
N LYS A 21 23.21 16.03 40.37
CA LYS A 21 23.70 15.17 39.29
C LYS A 21 24.39 16.03 38.24
N ASP A 22 25.70 15.84 38.19
CA ASP A 22 26.59 15.99 37.02
C ASP A 22 25.88 16.41 35.73
N GLU A 23 25.94 17.71 35.42
CA GLU A 23 25.57 18.29 34.13
C GLU A 23 26.67 18.07 33.07
N GLY A 24 27.17 16.83 32.98
CA GLY A 24 28.42 16.55 32.29
C GLY A 24 28.35 15.66 31.06
N GLU A 25 27.18 15.18 30.58
CA GLU A 25 27.22 14.16 29.51
C GLU A 25 25.91 13.97 28.70
N ILE A 26 25.32 15.05 28.14
CA ILE A 26 24.10 14.94 27.29
C ILE A 26 24.30 15.50 25.86
N LEU A 27 25.49 15.98 25.49
CA LEU A 27 25.66 16.72 24.22
C LEU A 27 26.23 15.94 23.02
N GLN A 28 26.39 14.62 23.08
CA GLN A 28 26.94 13.86 21.92
C GLN A 28 25.94 12.96 21.15
N ASN A 29 24.71 12.77 21.62
CA ASN A 29 23.76 11.83 21.00
C ASN A 29 22.74 12.45 20.01
N LYS A 30 22.87 13.74 19.67
CA LYS A 30 21.90 14.43 18.79
C LYS A 30 22.22 14.34 17.29
N ASP A 31 23.50 14.27 16.91
CA ASP A 31 23.91 14.24 15.50
C ASP A 31 23.69 12.86 14.85
N GLU A 32 24.01 11.76 15.55
CA GLU A 32 23.89 10.41 14.97
C GLU A 32 22.43 9.97 14.71
N ARG A 33 21.47 10.46 15.53
CA ARG A 33 20.04 10.22 15.30
C ARG A 33 19.49 10.99 14.10
N GLY A 34 20.04 12.17 13.81
CA GLY A 34 19.63 12.96 12.65
C GLY A 34 20.04 12.27 11.35
N GLU A 35 21.28 11.79 11.27
CA GLU A 35 21.79 11.09 10.08
C GLU A 35 21.07 9.76 9.84
N MET A 36 20.78 8.96 10.88
CA MET A 36 20.01 7.71 10.75
C MET A 36 18.59 7.94 10.21
N LEU A 37 17.90 8.99 10.68
CA LEU A 37 16.52 9.29 10.23
C LEU A 37 16.49 9.81 8.79
N GLU A 38 17.52 10.53 8.36
CA GLU A 38 17.66 10.94 6.95
C GLU A 38 17.91 9.75 6.01
N ASP A 39 18.70 8.77 6.44
CA ASP A 39 18.99 7.58 5.64
C ASP A 39 17.77 6.66 5.50
N GLU A 40 17.03 6.42 6.60
CA GLU A 40 15.75 5.71 6.55
C GLU A 40 14.73 6.40 5.64
N SER A 41 14.66 7.73 5.70
CA SER A 41 13.78 8.52 4.83
C SER A 41 14.14 8.33 3.35
N LYS A 42 15.43 8.34 3.00
CA LYS A 42 15.91 8.10 1.63
C LYS A 42 15.57 6.70 1.14
N GLU A 43 15.76 5.68 1.96
CA GLU A 43 15.41 4.29 1.62
C GLU A 43 13.91 4.10 1.39
N ILE A 44 13.07 4.70 2.24
CA ILE A 44 11.61 4.66 2.05
C ILE A 44 11.22 5.33 0.72
N GLN A 45 11.83 6.45 0.37
CA GLN A 45 11.55 7.14 -0.90
C GLN A 45 11.95 6.28 -2.11
N LYS A 46 13.08 5.57 -2.05
CA LYS A 46 13.48 4.64 -3.12
C LYS A 46 12.45 3.54 -3.34
N VAL A 47 11.93 2.95 -2.26
CA VAL A 47 10.91 1.90 -2.34
C VAL A 47 9.61 2.44 -2.94
N LEU A 48 9.18 3.64 -2.55
CA LEU A 48 7.98 4.27 -3.11
C LEU A 48 8.13 4.59 -4.61
N ALA A 49 9.31 5.07 -5.01
CA ALA A 49 9.62 5.31 -6.42
C ALA A 49 9.60 4.01 -7.23
N ALA A 50 10.18 2.93 -6.69
CA ALA A 50 10.17 1.61 -7.32
C ALA A 50 8.75 1.04 -7.43
N GLU A 51 7.93 1.16 -6.38
CA GLU A 51 6.53 0.76 -6.41
C GLU A 51 5.77 1.50 -7.50
N ARG A 52 5.92 2.83 -7.57
CA ARG A 52 5.28 3.65 -8.62
C ARG A 52 5.69 3.20 -10.01
N MET A 53 6.96 2.90 -10.23
CA MET A 53 7.46 2.38 -11.50
C MET A 53 6.80 1.04 -11.88
N VAL A 54 6.61 0.14 -10.92
CA VAL A 54 5.95 -1.16 -11.16
C VAL A 54 4.50 -0.95 -11.62
N TRP A 55 3.77 -0.04 -10.97
CA TRP A 55 2.38 0.28 -11.37
C TRP A 55 2.30 0.84 -12.79
N ILE A 56 3.21 1.77 -13.13
CA ILE A 56 3.29 2.33 -14.50
C ILE A 56 3.62 1.24 -15.52
N ALA A 57 4.59 0.38 -15.22
CA ALA A 57 4.97 -0.72 -16.10
C ALA A 57 3.82 -1.73 -16.30
N LEU A 58 3.06 -2.02 -15.24
CA LEU A 58 1.89 -2.89 -15.30
C LEU A 58 0.79 -2.28 -16.17
N ASP A 59 0.47 -1.00 -15.99
CA ASP A 59 -0.51 -0.30 -16.83
C ASP A 59 -0.07 -0.32 -18.30
N TYR A 60 1.20 -0.02 -18.58
CA TYR A 60 1.74 -0.07 -19.93
C TYR A 60 1.65 -1.48 -20.54
N MET A 61 1.99 -2.52 -19.79
CA MET A 61 1.85 -3.92 -20.23
C MET A 61 0.39 -4.25 -20.56
N LEU A 62 -0.57 -3.86 -19.72
CA LEU A 62 -2.00 -4.09 -19.96
C LEU A 62 -2.49 -3.37 -21.22
N GLN A 63 -2.01 -2.14 -21.45
CA GLN A 63 -2.30 -1.40 -22.67
C GLN A 63 -1.74 -2.12 -23.91
N LEU A 64 -0.49 -2.59 -23.86
CA LEU A 64 0.11 -3.36 -24.94
C LEU A 64 -0.67 -4.65 -25.22
N LEU A 65 -1.03 -5.40 -24.17
CA LEU A 65 -1.79 -6.63 -24.33
C LEU A 65 -3.17 -6.36 -24.96
N THR A 66 -3.80 -5.24 -24.61
CA THR A 66 -5.07 -4.81 -25.23
C THR A 66 -4.88 -4.48 -26.72
N LEU A 67 -3.78 -3.84 -27.09
CA LEU A 67 -3.47 -3.51 -28.49
C LEU A 67 -3.19 -4.75 -29.35
N VAL A 68 -2.54 -5.76 -28.76
CA VAL A 68 -2.16 -7.00 -29.45
C VAL A 68 -3.31 -8.02 -29.44
N ASN A 69 -4.38 -7.76 -28.70
CA ASN A 69 -5.52 -8.66 -28.61
C ASN A 69 -6.24 -8.77 -29.98
N PRO A 70 -6.29 -9.97 -30.60
CA PRO A 70 -6.98 -10.18 -31.87
C PRO A 70 -8.50 -9.97 -31.77
N ASN A 71 -9.08 -10.03 -30.57
CA ASN A 71 -10.49 -9.78 -30.30
C ASN A 71 -10.67 -8.53 -29.42
N PRO A 72 -10.79 -7.33 -30.01
CA PRO A 72 -10.87 -6.07 -29.25
C PRO A 72 -12.14 -5.95 -28.40
N THR A 73 -13.14 -6.81 -28.61
CA THR A 73 -14.35 -6.90 -27.78
C THR A 73 -14.12 -7.62 -26.45
N GLN A 74 -13.04 -8.40 -26.34
CA GLN A 74 -12.70 -9.14 -25.13
C GLN A 74 -11.69 -8.32 -24.30
N ASN A 75 -12.18 -7.64 -23.26
CA ASN A 75 -11.28 -6.95 -22.35
C ASN A 75 -10.44 -7.97 -21.56
N ILE A 76 -9.15 -7.68 -21.41
CA ILE A 76 -8.28 -8.47 -20.53
C ILE A 76 -8.78 -8.26 -19.10
N PRO A 77 -9.22 -9.34 -18.41
CA PRO A 77 -9.75 -9.20 -17.08
C PRO A 77 -8.61 -8.85 -16.12
N ILE A 78 -8.59 -7.62 -15.64
CA ILE A 78 -7.70 -7.21 -14.56
C ILE A 78 -8.38 -7.62 -13.26
N PRO A 79 -7.76 -8.48 -12.43
CA PRO A 79 -8.34 -8.84 -11.15
C PRO A 79 -8.63 -7.58 -10.33
N THR A 80 -9.87 -7.42 -9.90
CA THR A 80 -10.34 -6.28 -9.11
C THR A 80 -9.55 -6.08 -7.82
N GLN A 81 -8.98 -7.17 -7.30
CA GLN A 81 -8.06 -7.18 -6.18
C GLN A 81 -6.75 -6.40 -6.45
N ILE A 82 -6.24 -6.41 -7.70
CA ILE A 82 -5.09 -5.60 -8.11
C ILE A 82 -5.48 -4.13 -8.11
N ILE A 83 -6.63 -3.82 -8.70
CA ILE A 83 -7.12 -2.46 -8.83
C ILE A 83 -7.31 -1.82 -7.45
N GLY A 84 -7.80 -2.60 -6.47
CA GLY A 84 -7.95 -2.14 -5.09
C GLY A 84 -6.62 -1.82 -4.36
N LEU A 85 -5.48 -2.29 -4.87
CA LEU A 85 -4.15 -2.06 -4.27
C LEU A 85 -3.42 -0.84 -4.82
N ILE A 86 -3.98 -0.17 -5.84
CA ILE A 86 -3.38 1.01 -6.45
C ILE A 86 -3.22 2.09 -5.38
N PRO A 87 -2.00 2.65 -5.21
CA PRO A 87 -1.81 3.73 -4.27
C PRO A 87 -2.55 4.99 -4.72
N LEU A 88 -3.09 5.74 -3.75
CA LEU A 88 -3.63 7.07 -4.02
C LEU A 88 -2.47 8.02 -4.33
N ASP A 89 -2.13 8.18 -5.61
CA ASP A 89 -1.15 9.15 -6.11
C ASP A 89 -1.85 10.20 -6.99
N THR A 90 -1.49 11.46 -6.77
CA THR A 90 -1.97 12.61 -7.57
C THR A 90 -1.12 12.83 -8.82
N LYS A 91 0.02 12.16 -8.92
CA LYS A 91 1.04 12.39 -9.95
C LYS A 91 1.21 11.20 -10.89
N TRP A 92 0.14 10.47 -11.21
CA TRP A 92 0.19 9.45 -12.26
C TRP A 92 0.51 10.10 -13.63
N PRO A 93 1.22 9.39 -14.53
CA PRO A 93 1.47 9.91 -15.88
C PRO A 93 0.17 10.01 -16.67
N ASP A 94 0.16 10.90 -17.67
CA ASP A 94 -0.98 11.05 -18.57
C ASP A 94 -1.29 9.72 -19.26
N GLY A 95 -2.58 9.35 -19.27
CA GLY A 95 -3.03 8.10 -19.88
C GLY A 95 -2.89 6.85 -19.00
N PHE A 96 -2.57 7.00 -17.72
CA PHE A 96 -2.60 5.89 -16.75
C PHE A 96 -4.05 5.40 -16.55
N LYS A 97 -4.39 4.22 -17.10
CA LYS A 97 -5.77 3.73 -17.18
C LYS A 97 -6.22 3.03 -15.90
N LEU A 98 -5.31 2.37 -15.19
CA LEU A 98 -5.62 1.65 -13.96
C LEU A 98 -6.32 2.53 -12.91
N GLN A 99 -5.89 3.78 -12.74
CA GLN A 99 -6.55 4.74 -11.84
C GLN A 99 -7.98 5.05 -12.28
N ASN A 100 -8.20 5.25 -13.57
CA ASN A 100 -9.53 5.54 -14.11
C ASN A 100 -10.48 4.35 -13.89
N ILE A 101 -9.98 3.12 -14.07
CA ILE A 101 -10.78 1.91 -13.80
C ILE A 101 -11.12 1.83 -12.32
N ALA A 102 -10.17 2.11 -11.41
CA ALA A 102 -10.44 2.14 -9.98
C ALA A 102 -11.53 3.16 -9.61
N GLN A 103 -11.47 4.36 -10.19
CA GLN A 103 -12.47 5.41 -9.98
C GLN A 103 -13.85 5.00 -10.50
N ILE A 104 -13.93 4.46 -11.72
CA ILE A 104 -15.19 3.96 -12.29
C ILE A 104 -15.78 2.87 -11.39
N MET A 105 -14.96 1.90 -10.97
CA MET A 105 -15.40 0.84 -10.07
C MET A 105 -15.91 1.35 -8.72
N SER A 106 -15.26 2.37 -8.16
CA SER A 106 -15.71 3.03 -6.94
C SER A 106 -17.05 3.76 -7.14
N LEU A 107 -17.22 4.47 -8.25
CA LEU A 107 -18.45 5.19 -8.60
C LEU A 107 -19.62 4.22 -8.85
N GLU A 108 -19.36 3.12 -9.54
CA GLU A 108 -20.33 2.07 -9.85
C GLU A 108 -20.65 1.16 -8.65
N LYS A 109 -20.01 1.37 -7.50
CA LYS A 109 -20.11 0.52 -6.31
C LYS A 109 -19.89 -0.95 -6.66
N ALA A 110 -18.86 -1.21 -7.47
CA ALA A 110 -18.50 -2.54 -7.90
C ALA A 110 -18.32 -3.47 -6.69
N VAL A 111 -18.65 -4.75 -6.86
CA VAL A 111 -18.55 -5.75 -5.79
C VAL A 111 -17.37 -6.67 -6.07
N VAL A 112 -16.53 -6.88 -5.06
CA VAL A 112 -15.35 -7.75 -5.11
C VAL A 112 -15.61 -8.99 -4.27
N GLY A 113 -15.37 -10.15 -4.88
CA GLY A 113 -15.39 -11.46 -4.21
C GLY A 113 -16.27 -12.48 -4.94
N THR A 114 -15.87 -13.75 -4.86
CA THR A 114 -16.59 -14.88 -5.47
C THR A 114 -17.65 -15.46 -4.52
N THR A 115 -17.40 -15.41 -3.21
CA THR A 115 -18.29 -15.99 -2.18
C THR A 115 -18.84 -14.95 -1.20
N SER A 116 -18.09 -13.88 -0.92
CA SER A 116 -18.53 -12.75 -0.10
C SER A 116 -18.63 -11.50 -0.97
N LYS A 117 -19.79 -10.84 -0.97
CA LYS A 117 -20.01 -9.60 -1.73
C LYS A 117 -19.48 -8.43 -0.91
N SER A 118 -18.20 -8.08 -1.07
CA SER A 118 -17.61 -6.89 -0.48
C SER A 118 -17.69 -5.72 -1.45
N PRO A 119 -17.99 -4.48 -1.01
CA PRO A 119 -17.80 -3.31 -1.86
C PRO A 119 -16.33 -3.22 -2.31
N PHE A 120 -16.13 -2.77 -3.55
CA PHE A 120 -14.84 -2.33 -4.05
C PHE A 120 -14.47 -1.05 -3.31
N ILE A 121 -13.33 -1.08 -2.64
CA ILE A 121 -12.78 0.08 -1.94
C ILE A 121 -11.27 0.05 -2.17
N LEU A 122 -10.68 1.22 -2.42
CA LEU A 122 -9.24 1.36 -2.48
C LEU A 122 -8.65 1.16 -1.07
N VAL A 123 -7.60 0.35 -0.98
CA VAL A 123 -6.98 0.03 0.31
C VAL A 123 -6.54 1.30 1.06
N ASP A 124 -6.07 2.31 0.32
CA ASP A 124 -5.65 3.59 0.88
C ASP A 124 -6.79 4.48 1.35
N GLU A 125 -8.03 4.26 0.90
CA GLU A 125 -9.19 5.01 1.41
C GLU A 125 -9.57 4.55 2.82
N ILE A 126 -9.39 3.26 3.11
CA ILE A 126 -9.69 2.68 4.43
C ILE A 126 -8.51 2.89 5.39
N TYR A 127 -7.30 2.73 4.85
CA TYR A 127 -6.06 2.65 5.64
C TYR A 127 -4.96 3.55 5.05
N PRO A 128 -5.19 4.88 4.97
CA PRO A 128 -4.32 5.81 4.25
C PRO A 128 -2.86 5.81 4.73
N SER A 129 -2.65 5.54 6.03
CA SER A 129 -1.33 5.49 6.65
C SER A 129 -1.05 4.17 7.36
N SER A 130 -2.02 3.25 7.43
CA SER A 130 -1.92 2.02 8.22
C SER A 130 -1.81 0.75 7.36
N TYR A 131 -1.98 0.82 6.04
CA TYR A 131 -1.78 -0.36 5.22
C TYR A 131 -0.29 -0.65 5.02
N PRO A 132 0.25 -1.80 5.47
CA PRO A 132 1.67 -2.05 5.40
C PRO A 132 2.16 -2.10 3.95
N LYS A 133 3.12 -1.24 3.61
CA LYS A 133 3.72 -1.15 2.26
C LYS A 133 4.26 -2.49 1.77
N LEU A 134 4.96 -3.22 2.66
CA LEU A 134 5.47 -4.57 2.35
C LEU A 134 4.35 -5.55 1.97
N ARG A 135 3.20 -5.48 2.66
CA ARG A 135 2.06 -6.34 2.37
C ARG A 135 1.43 -6.01 1.03
N ARG A 136 1.40 -4.74 0.66
CA ARG A 136 0.95 -4.28 -0.67
C ARG A 136 1.84 -4.82 -1.78
N ALA A 137 3.16 -4.68 -1.63
CA ALA A 137 4.15 -5.20 -2.57
C ALA A 137 4.05 -6.73 -2.72
N GLN A 138 3.87 -7.46 -1.61
CA GLN A 138 3.65 -8.92 -1.63
C GLN A 138 2.38 -9.32 -2.38
N ARG A 139 1.27 -8.58 -2.20
CA ARG A 139 0.04 -8.86 -2.94
C ARG A 139 0.17 -8.51 -4.42
N LEU A 140 0.86 -7.42 -4.73
CA LEU A 140 1.14 -7.02 -6.11
C LEU A 140 1.97 -8.09 -6.83
N SER A 141 3.02 -8.63 -6.20
CA SER A 141 3.84 -9.68 -6.82
C SER A 141 3.04 -10.95 -7.10
N PHE A 142 2.19 -11.38 -6.17
CA PHE A 142 1.31 -12.53 -6.39
C PHE A 142 0.34 -12.29 -7.56
N ALA A 143 -0.17 -11.07 -7.67
CA ALA A 143 -1.13 -10.74 -8.70
C ALA A 143 -0.50 -10.57 -10.10
N ILE A 144 0.73 -10.05 -10.18
CA ILE A 144 1.54 -10.06 -11.40
C ILE A 144 1.82 -11.51 -11.81
N TRP A 145 2.22 -12.37 -10.87
CA TRP A 145 2.44 -13.79 -11.14
C TRP A 145 1.18 -14.47 -11.69
N ALA A 146 0.01 -14.26 -11.06
CA ALA A 146 -1.26 -14.80 -11.54
C ALA A 146 -1.65 -14.27 -12.93
N LEU A 147 -1.33 -13.02 -13.23
CA LEU A 147 -1.56 -12.44 -14.56
C LEU A 147 -0.64 -13.08 -15.61
N LEU A 148 0.62 -13.32 -15.29
CA LEU A 148 1.54 -14.05 -16.17
C LEU A 148 1.08 -15.50 -16.36
N ASP A 149 0.63 -16.16 -15.30
CA ASP A 149 0.14 -17.55 -15.36
C ASP A 149 -1.10 -17.67 -16.27
N THR A 150 -2.04 -16.71 -16.22
CA THR A 150 -3.20 -16.72 -17.13
C THR A 150 -2.81 -16.46 -18.58
N LEU A 151 -1.84 -15.57 -18.84
CA LEU A 151 -1.31 -15.35 -20.18
C LEU A 151 -0.58 -16.58 -20.74
N LEU A 152 0.17 -17.30 -19.89
CA LEU A 152 0.89 -18.52 -20.27
C LEU A 152 -0.04 -19.73 -20.41
N ALA A 153 -1.05 -19.87 -19.55
CA ALA A 153 -2.03 -20.96 -19.64
C ALA A 153 -2.96 -20.81 -20.85
N GLY A 154 -3.23 -19.57 -21.29
CA GLY A 154 -3.93 -19.28 -22.55
C GLY A 154 -3.05 -19.45 -23.80
N TYR A 155 -1.75 -19.64 -23.64
CA TYR A 155 -0.82 -19.91 -24.73
C TYR A 155 -0.76 -21.42 -24.98
N ASP A 156 -1.64 -21.92 -25.85
CA ASP A 156 -1.49 -23.25 -26.45
C ASP A 156 -0.61 -23.12 -27.72
N PRO A 157 0.68 -23.49 -27.68
CA PRO A 157 1.53 -23.44 -28.86
C PRO A 157 1.10 -24.45 -29.93
N ALA A 158 0.28 -25.46 -29.60
CA ALA A 158 -0.20 -26.48 -30.52
C ALA A 158 -1.42 -26.03 -31.35
N ALA A 159 -2.15 -24.98 -30.94
CA ALA A 159 -3.31 -24.47 -31.66
C ALA A 159 -2.97 -23.63 -32.93
N ARG A 160 -1.69 -23.60 -33.34
CA ARG A 160 -1.18 -22.78 -34.46
C ARG A 160 -0.65 -23.58 -35.67
N THR A 161 -0.82 -24.89 -35.72
CA THR A 161 -0.53 -25.70 -36.92
C THR A 161 -1.78 -25.94 -37.75
#